data_AF-A0A3P6EBC7-F1
#
_entry.id   AF-A0A3P6EBC7-F1
#
_cell.length_a   1.000
_cell.length_b   1.000
_cell.length_c   1.000
_cell.angle_alpha   90.00
_cell.angle_beta   90.00
_cell.angle_gamma   90.00
#
_symmetry.space_group_name_H-M   'P 1'
#
loop_
_entity.id
_entity.type
_entity.pdbx_description
1 polymer ?
#
loop_
_entity_poly.entity_id
_entity_poly.type
_entity_poly.pdbx_seq_one_letter_code
_entity_poly.pdbx_strand_id
1 'polypeptide(L)'
;MAASANLGSLRSTTTSLFFTNRPFSLSMLRSSLVLRTCLIKPTPLRLVVSWPPHHGSSVRAMSSSSSSLEETVKTTVAENPVVVYSKSWCSYSSEVKSLFNGLQVKPLVIELDELGISTPPYFFYPLSLYIYIYGSGSLGSQLQNVLEKLTGQFTVPNVFIGGKHIGGCSDTLQLYNKGELEPMLAAANAKTGQT
;
A
#
# COMPACT_ATOMS: atom_id res chain seq x y z
N MET A 1 53.86 5.58 15.07
CA MET A 1 54.15 4.13 15.20
C MET A 1 52.83 3.42 14.90
N ALA A 2 52.57 3.12 13.62
CA ALA A 2 52.73 1.78 12.99
C ALA A 2 51.78 0.73 13.63
N ALA A 3 50.99 -0.07 12.92
CA ALA A 3 51.13 -0.58 11.57
C ALA A 3 49.77 -1.03 10.96
N SER A 4 49.65 -0.87 9.64
CA SER A 4 48.77 -1.66 8.77
C SER A 4 49.25 -3.11 8.67
N ALA A 5 48.32 -4.04 8.45
CA ALA A 5 48.60 -5.30 7.76
C ALA A 5 47.44 -5.62 6.79
N ASN A 6 47.82 -5.93 5.56
CA ASN A 6 47.01 -6.17 4.36
C ASN A 6 47.65 -7.38 3.67
N LEU A 7 46.90 -8.44 3.34
CA LEU A 7 47.28 -9.60 2.49
C LEU A 7 46.08 -10.57 2.47
N GLY A 8 45.58 -11.16 1.38
CA GLY A 8 45.87 -11.14 -0.05
C GLY A 8 44.62 -11.72 -0.76
N SER A 9 44.19 -11.19 -1.91
CA SER A 9 44.53 -11.64 -3.26
C SER A 9 44.43 -13.15 -3.49
N LEU A 10 43.36 -13.58 -4.17
CA LEU A 10 43.37 -14.70 -5.12
C LEU A 10 42.42 -14.35 -6.28
N ARG A 11 43.00 -14.00 -7.42
CA ARG A 11 42.33 -13.91 -8.72
C ARG A 11 42.27 -15.31 -9.33
N SER A 12 41.14 -15.67 -9.94
CA SER A 12 41.12 -16.71 -10.97
C SER A 12 40.35 -16.19 -12.19
N THR A 13 41.09 -16.10 -13.28
CA THR A 13 40.69 -15.63 -14.61
C THR A 13 40.08 -16.79 -15.40
N THR A 14 39.52 -16.47 -16.58
CA THR A 14 39.29 -17.35 -17.76
C THR A 14 38.03 -18.23 -17.67
N THR A 15 37.13 -18.35 -18.67
CA THR A 15 37.18 -18.03 -20.11
C THR A 15 35.74 -17.99 -20.65
N SER A 16 35.46 -17.09 -21.60
CA SER A 16 34.24 -17.04 -22.41
C SER A 16 34.23 -18.16 -23.45
N LEU A 17 33.11 -18.86 -23.65
CA LEU A 17 32.80 -19.54 -24.91
C LEU A 17 31.33 -19.34 -25.29
N PHE A 18 31.15 -18.56 -26.35
CA PHE A 18 29.98 -18.51 -27.21
C PHE A 18 29.73 -19.90 -27.82
N PHE A 19 28.48 -20.37 -27.83
CA PHE A 19 28.04 -21.42 -28.74
C PHE A 19 26.86 -20.92 -29.58
N THR A 20 27.13 -20.82 -30.87
CA THR A 20 26.22 -20.44 -31.94
C THR A 20 25.43 -21.65 -32.44
N ASN A 21 24.18 -21.38 -32.81
CA ASN A 21 23.23 -22.20 -33.59
C ASN A 21 23.83 -23.04 -34.72
N ARG A 22 23.20 -24.21 -34.98
CA ARG A 22 22.75 -24.80 -36.28
C ARG A 22 22.44 -26.32 -36.11
N PRO A 23 21.85 -27.04 -37.09
CA PRO A 23 20.44 -27.04 -37.48
C PRO A 23 19.84 -28.48 -37.41
N PHE A 24 18.53 -28.65 -37.52
CA PHE A 24 17.94 -29.98 -37.77
C PHE A 24 17.21 -30.04 -39.12
N SER A 25 17.42 -31.18 -39.76
CA SER A 25 17.31 -31.48 -41.19
C SER A 25 15.89 -31.80 -41.66
N LEU A 26 15.53 -31.33 -42.86
CA LEU A 26 14.35 -31.77 -43.62
C LEU A 26 14.72 -32.99 -44.49
N SER A 27 13.94 -34.06 -44.39
CA SER A 27 13.85 -35.06 -45.46
C SER A 27 12.39 -35.50 -45.65
N MET A 28 11.87 -35.19 -46.84
CA MET A 28 10.61 -35.71 -47.38
C MET A 28 10.75 -37.16 -47.84
N LEU A 29 9.70 -37.97 -47.71
CA LEU A 29 9.32 -38.90 -48.79
C LEU A 29 7.80 -39.07 -48.88
N ARG A 30 7.34 -39.05 -50.14
CA ARG A 30 5.98 -38.99 -50.68
C ARG A 30 5.31 -40.37 -50.74
N SER A 31 3.97 -40.40 -50.80
CA SER A 31 3.15 -41.12 -51.82
C SER A 31 1.64 -40.90 -51.54
N SER A 32 0.97 -40.07 -52.36
CA SER A 32 -0.03 -40.44 -53.41
C SER A 32 -1.42 -40.83 -52.87
N LEU A 33 -2.43 -39.94 -52.97
CA LEU A 33 -3.52 -39.91 -54.00
C LEU A 33 -4.57 -41.03 -53.73
N VAL A 34 -5.86 -40.82 -53.41
CA VAL A 34 -6.92 -40.18 -54.23
C VAL A 34 -8.29 -40.17 -53.50
N LEU A 35 -9.02 -39.05 -53.65
CA LEU A 35 -10.50 -38.80 -53.61
C LEU A 35 -11.40 -39.38 -52.48
N ARG A 36 -12.15 -38.51 -51.79
CA ARG A 36 -13.55 -38.12 -52.13
C ARG A 36 -14.09 -37.05 -51.15
N THR A 37 -14.29 -35.85 -51.69
CA THR A 37 -15.35 -34.85 -51.43
C THR A 37 -16.08 -34.81 -50.06
N CYS A 38 -15.88 -33.71 -49.32
CA CYS A 38 -17.03 -32.94 -48.81
C CYS A 38 -16.63 -31.45 -48.68
N LEU A 39 -17.02 -30.66 -49.67
CA LEU A 39 -16.93 -29.21 -49.65
C LEU A 39 -18.07 -28.68 -48.78
N ILE A 40 -17.77 -28.20 -47.57
CA ILE A 40 -18.57 -27.16 -46.93
C ILE A 40 -17.61 -26.15 -46.28
N LYS A 41 -17.37 -25.05 -46.99
CA LYS A 41 -16.75 -23.85 -46.42
C LYS A 41 -17.79 -23.19 -45.51
N PRO A 42 -17.56 -22.95 -44.22
CA PRO A 42 -18.34 -21.94 -43.53
C PRO A 42 -17.88 -20.57 -44.05
N THR A 43 -18.70 -19.96 -44.88
CA THR A 43 -18.66 -18.51 -45.09
C THR A 43 -18.90 -17.81 -43.76
N PRO A 44 -18.27 -16.65 -43.53
CA PRO A 44 -18.53 -15.87 -42.33
C PRO A 44 -19.94 -15.28 -42.47
N LEU A 45 -20.92 -15.92 -41.84
CA LEU A 45 -22.18 -15.26 -41.58
C LEU A 45 -21.90 -14.21 -40.51
N ARG A 46 -21.63 -13.00 -41.00
CA ARG A 46 -21.71 -11.75 -40.26
C ARG A 46 -23.14 -11.63 -39.74
N LEU A 47 -23.39 -12.20 -38.56
CA LEU A 47 -24.61 -11.95 -37.79
C LEU A 47 -24.50 -10.51 -37.28
N VAL A 48 -25.04 -9.57 -38.04
CA VAL A 48 -25.36 -8.24 -37.51
C VAL A 48 -26.53 -8.46 -36.54
N VAL A 49 -26.20 -8.78 -35.30
CA VAL A 49 -27.11 -8.57 -34.18
C VAL A 49 -27.00 -7.08 -33.89
N SER A 50 -27.94 -6.30 -34.39
CA SER A 50 -28.15 -4.92 -33.92
C SER A 50 -28.61 -5.00 -32.46
N TRP A 51 -27.63 -5.03 -31.56
CA TRP A 51 -27.86 -4.76 -30.14
C TRP A 51 -28.26 -3.28 -29.98
N PRO A 52 -29.32 -2.99 -29.21
CA PRO A 52 -29.48 -1.67 -28.59
C PRO A 52 -28.20 -1.32 -27.83
N PRO A 53 -27.88 -0.03 -27.58
CA PRO A 53 -26.72 0.35 -26.78
C PRO A 53 -26.95 -0.11 -25.33
N HIS A 54 -26.68 -1.38 -25.05
CA HIS A 54 -26.52 -1.89 -23.72
C HIS A 54 -25.12 -1.47 -23.29
N HIS A 55 -25.08 -0.36 -22.55
CA HIS A 55 -23.96 -0.01 -21.70
C HIS A 55 -23.62 -1.25 -20.88
N GLY A 56 -22.58 -1.97 -21.30
CA GLY A 56 -21.99 -3.06 -20.56
C GLY A 56 -21.50 -2.49 -19.24
N SER A 57 -22.35 -2.59 -18.23
CA SER A 57 -21.90 -2.49 -16.86
C SER A 57 -21.08 -3.76 -16.62
N SER A 58 -19.80 -3.67 -16.92
CA SER A 58 -18.80 -4.48 -16.25
C SER A 58 -19.18 -4.49 -14.78
N VAL A 59 -19.56 -5.66 -14.27
CA VAL A 59 -19.68 -5.87 -12.83
C VAL A 59 -18.28 -5.68 -12.26
N ARG A 60 -17.97 -4.43 -11.92
CA ARG A 60 -16.72 -4.08 -11.25
C ARG A 60 -16.72 -4.86 -9.93
N ALA A 61 -15.67 -5.66 -9.75
CA ALA A 61 -15.42 -6.38 -8.52
C ALA A 61 -15.55 -5.42 -7.32
N MET A 62 -16.31 -5.83 -6.31
CA MET A 62 -16.61 -5.05 -5.12
C MET A 62 -15.30 -4.81 -4.33
N SER A 63 -14.67 -3.65 -4.53
CA SER A 63 -13.48 -3.19 -3.79
C SER A 63 -13.81 -2.05 -2.83
N SER A 64 -15.07 -1.99 -2.38
CA SER A 64 -15.67 -0.83 -1.69
C SER A 64 -15.03 -0.49 -0.35
N SER A 65 -14.41 -1.46 0.33
CA SER A 65 -13.84 -1.25 1.67
C SER A 65 -12.56 -0.41 1.64
N SER A 66 -11.67 -0.65 0.67
CA SER A 66 -10.38 0.06 0.59
C SER A 66 -10.54 1.53 0.16
N SER A 67 -11.45 1.81 -0.77
CA SER A 67 -11.71 3.16 -1.25
C SER A 67 -12.34 4.05 -0.19
N SER A 68 -13.24 3.50 0.64
CA SER A 68 -13.92 4.26 1.69
C SER A 68 -12.96 4.67 2.83
N LEU A 69 -12.00 3.81 3.20
CA LEU A 69 -11.01 4.13 4.22
C LEU A 69 -9.98 5.17 3.75
N GLU A 70 -9.53 5.06 2.50
CA GLU A 70 -8.66 6.07 1.89
C GLU A 70 -9.30 7.47 1.88
N GLU A 71 -10.59 7.54 1.55
CA GLU A 71 -11.35 8.78 1.59
C GLU A 71 -11.49 9.30 3.02
N THR A 72 -11.78 8.43 3.98
CA THR A 72 -11.85 8.79 5.40
C THR A 72 -10.54 9.41 5.89
N VAL A 73 -9.38 8.82 5.55
CA VAL A 73 -8.06 9.39 5.91
C VAL A 73 -7.87 10.77 5.28
N LYS A 74 -8.14 10.90 3.98
CA LYS A 74 -7.95 12.18 3.26
C LYS A 74 -8.86 13.27 3.82
N THR A 75 -10.13 12.97 4.07
CA THR A 75 -11.08 13.91 4.66
C THR A 75 -10.65 14.30 6.07
N THR A 76 -10.33 13.33 6.91
CA THR A 76 -9.84 13.58 8.28
C THR A 76 -8.62 14.50 8.28
N VAL A 77 -7.65 14.23 7.41
CA VAL A 77 -6.40 15.00 7.30
C VAL A 77 -6.63 16.40 6.71
N ALA A 78 -7.65 16.59 5.88
CA ALA A 78 -8.01 17.89 5.31
C ALA A 78 -8.80 18.78 6.29
N GLU A 79 -9.67 18.19 7.11
CA GLU A 79 -10.54 18.91 8.05
C GLU A 79 -9.84 19.33 9.33
N ASN A 80 -8.76 18.64 9.72
CA ASN A 80 -8.07 18.87 10.98
C ASN A 80 -6.68 19.47 10.76
N PRO A 81 -6.28 20.51 11.53
CA PRO A 81 -4.98 21.15 11.35
C PRO A 81 -3.82 20.22 11.70
N VAL A 82 -4.01 19.33 12.69
CA VAL A 82 -3.04 18.30 13.06
C VAL A 82 -3.76 16.98 13.32
N VAL A 83 -3.31 15.91 12.66
CA VAL A 83 -3.79 14.54 12.87
C VAL A 83 -2.62 13.64 13.19
N VAL A 84 -2.77 12.81 14.22
CA VAL A 84 -1.76 11.83 14.64
C VAL A 84 -2.41 10.45 14.68
N TYR A 85 -2.02 9.59 13.74
CA TYR A 85 -2.33 8.17 13.83
C TYR A 85 -1.31 7.51 14.76
N SER A 86 -1.82 6.87 15.81
CA SER A 86 -1.04 6.46 16.99
C SER A 86 -1.38 5.02 17.39
N LYS A 87 -0.60 4.47 18.33
CA LYS A 87 -1.02 3.36 19.17
C LYS A 87 -0.92 3.75 20.65
N SER A 88 -1.92 3.37 21.44
CA SER A 88 -2.06 3.80 22.85
C SER A 88 -0.85 3.40 23.71
N TRP A 89 -0.24 2.26 23.40
CA TRP A 89 0.88 1.65 24.11
C TRP A 89 2.26 2.00 23.54
N CYS A 90 2.35 2.84 22.51
CA CYS A 90 3.61 3.16 21.84
C CYS A 90 4.31 4.38 22.48
N SER A 91 5.56 4.21 22.93
CA SER A 91 6.36 5.29 23.52
C SER A 91 6.62 6.45 22.55
N TYR A 92 6.98 6.15 21.29
CA TYR A 92 7.21 7.17 20.26
C TYR A 92 5.94 8.00 19.97
N SER A 93 4.76 7.39 20.06
CA SER A 93 3.49 8.10 19.89
C SER A 93 3.20 9.02 21.08
N SER A 94 3.47 8.56 22.30
CA SER A 94 3.33 9.39 23.51
C SER A 94 4.27 10.59 23.51
N GLU A 95 5.48 10.43 22.98
CA GLU A 95 6.44 11.53 22.83
C GLU A 95 5.93 12.62 21.88
N VAL A 96 5.42 12.25 20.70
CA VAL A 96 4.82 13.20 19.75
C VAL A 96 3.60 13.91 20.35
N LYS A 97 2.73 13.20 21.06
CA LYS A 97 1.59 13.83 21.76
C LYS A 97 2.05 14.83 22.82
N SER A 98 3.09 14.49 23.57
CA SER A 98 3.67 15.36 24.60
C SER A 98 4.28 16.62 23.99
N LEU A 99 4.96 16.49 22.85
CA LEU A 99 5.50 17.63 22.10
C LEU A 99 4.39 18.60 21.71
N PHE A 100 3.31 18.12 21.07
CA PHE A 100 2.21 19.00 20.68
C PHE A 100 1.50 19.64 21.87
N ASN A 101 1.32 18.90 22.97
CA ASN A 101 0.77 19.46 24.20
C ASN A 101 1.67 20.57 24.79
N GLY A 102 3.00 20.39 24.73
CA GLY A 102 3.96 21.42 25.13
C GLY A 102 3.87 22.69 24.27
N LEU A 103 3.53 22.55 22.99
CA LEU A 103 3.23 23.66 22.07
C LEU A 103 1.80 24.18 22.17
N GLN A 104 1.01 23.69 23.13
CA GLN A 104 -0.39 24.07 23.33
C GLN A 104 -1.29 23.80 22.10
N VAL A 105 -0.87 22.89 21.23
CA VAL A 105 -1.67 22.42 20.09
C VAL A 105 -2.32 21.11 20.46
N LYS A 106 -3.64 21.02 20.30
CA LYS A 106 -4.39 19.78 20.52
C LYS A 106 -4.57 19.04 19.18
N PRO A 107 -3.77 17.98 18.90
CA PRO A 107 -3.96 17.20 17.69
C PRO A 107 -5.20 16.30 17.78
N LEU A 108 -5.81 15.99 16.64
CA LEU A 108 -6.72 14.86 16.54
C LEU A 108 -5.92 13.57 16.59
N VAL A 109 -6.08 12.77 17.64
CA VAL A 109 -5.38 11.49 17.80
C VAL A 109 -6.32 10.35 17.41
N ILE A 110 -5.86 9.48 16.51
CA ILE A 110 -6.57 8.28 16.09
C ILE A 110 -5.75 7.07 16.51
N GLU A 111 -6.21 6.38 17.56
CA GLU A 111 -5.53 5.19 18.10
C GLU A 111 -5.92 3.94 17.30
N LEU A 112 -5.00 3.45 16.48
CA LEU A 112 -5.27 2.34 15.57
C LEU A 112 -5.58 1.04 16.32
N ASP A 113 -5.04 0.85 17.51
CA ASP A 113 -5.28 -0.35 18.34
C ASP A 113 -6.67 -0.37 18.99
N GLU A 114 -7.31 0.79 19.16
CA GLU A 114 -8.66 0.90 19.71
C GLU A 114 -9.76 0.81 18.62
N LEU A 115 -9.39 1.05 17.36
CA LEU A 115 -10.28 0.86 16.21
C LEU A 115 -10.59 -0.63 15.95
N GLY A 116 -9.85 -1.54 16.58
CA GLY A 116 -10.05 -2.97 16.50
C GLY A 116 -10.82 -3.53 17.69
N ILE A 117 -12.09 -3.86 17.46
CA ILE A 117 -12.88 -4.80 18.24
C ILE A 117 -13.30 -4.28 19.64
N SER A 118 -14.49 -3.66 19.68
CA SER A 118 -15.40 -3.77 20.83
C SER A 118 -15.97 -5.19 20.89
N THR A 119 -15.15 -6.24 21.02
CA THR A 119 -15.70 -7.51 21.50
C THR A 119 -15.90 -7.33 22.98
N PRO A 120 -17.11 -7.59 23.51
CA PRO A 120 -17.27 -7.67 24.95
C PRO A 120 -16.20 -8.63 25.49
N PRO A 121 -15.47 -8.24 26.55
CA PRO A 121 -14.51 -9.13 27.12
C PRO A 121 -15.30 -10.35 27.63
N TYR A 122 -14.85 -11.55 27.28
CA TYR A 122 -15.35 -12.82 27.82
C TYR A 122 -16.66 -13.40 27.26
N PHE A 123 -16.72 -13.71 25.96
CA PHE A 123 -17.43 -14.94 25.56
C PHE A 123 -16.51 -15.85 24.76
N PHE A 124 -16.36 -17.07 25.25
CA PHE A 124 -15.48 -18.12 24.75
C PHE A 124 -15.92 -18.53 23.33
N TYR A 125 -15.47 -17.81 22.31
CA TYR A 125 -15.68 -18.21 20.94
C TYR A 125 -14.72 -19.37 20.58
N PRO A 126 -15.20 -20.40 19.85
CA PRO A 126 -14.36 -21.53 19.46
C PRO A 126 -13.20 -21.06 18.55
N LEU A 127 -12.05 -21.74 18.63
CA LEU A 127 -10.81 -21.43 17.90
C LEU A 127 -11.00 -21.26 16.37
N SER A 128 -12.03 -21.90 15.81
CA SER A 128 -12.43 -21.76 14.41
C SER A 128 -12.93 -20.34 14.08
N LEU A 129 -13.68 -19.70 14.98
CA LEU A 129 -14.12 -18.32 14.80
C LEU A 129 -12.99 -17.31 15.05
N TYR A 130 -12.03 -17.65 15.90
CA TYR A 130 -10.80 -16.87 16.09
C TYR A 130 -10.00 -16.78 14.78
N ILE A 131 -9.80 -17.86 14.04
CA ILE A 131 -9.09 -17.79 12.75
C ILE A 131 -9.83 -16.93 11.72
N TYR A 132 -11.18 -16.96 11.70
CA TYR A 132 -11.97 -16.13 10.78
C TYR A 132 -11.93 -14.64 11.14
N ILE A 133 -11.99 -14.30 12.44
CA ILE A 133 -11.94 -12.90 12.91
C ILE A 133 -10.51 -12.34 12.82
N TYR A 134 -9.48 -13.14 13.10
CA TYR A 134 -8.08 -12.70 13.05
C TYR A 134 -7.48 -12.77 11.64
N GLY A 135 -8.12 -13.50 10.71
CA GLY A 135 -7.84 -13.44 9.27
C GLY A 135 -8.45 -12.22 8.58
N SER A 136 -9.51 -11.64 9.15
CA SER A 136 -10.12 -10.40 8.69
C SER A 136 -9.54 -9.24 9.50
N GLY A 137 -8.41 -8.70 9.03
CA GLY A 137 -7.64 -7.67 9.76
C GLY A 137 -8.53 -6.58 10.36
N SER A 138 -8.27 -6.25 11.63
CA SER A 138 -9.02 -5.22 12.37
C SER A 138 -9.10 -3.91 11.56
N LEU A 139 -10.12 -3.07 11.81
CA LEU A 139 -10.24 -1.77 11.14
C LEU A 139 -8.95 -0.94 11.29
N GLY A 140 -8.30 -0.99 12.45
CA GLY A 140 -6.99 -0.40 12.68
C GLY A 140 -5.90 -0.94 11.75
N SER A 141 -5.84 -2.26 11.54
CA SER A 141 -4.91 -2.90 10.60
C SER A 141 -5.19 -2.49 9.14
N GLN A 142 -6.47 -2.42 8.75
CA GLN A 142 -6.86 -1.97 7.42
C GLN A 142 -6.49 -0.50 7.19
N LEU A 143 -6.70 0.34 8.21
CA LEU A 143 -6.33 1.75 8.17
C LEU A 143 -4.81 1.92 8.11
N GLN A 144 -4.05 1.08 8.81
CA GLN A 144 -2.59 1.07 8.75
C GLN A 144 -2.06 0.71 7.36
N ASN A 145 -2.67 -0.27 6.68
CA ASN A 145 -2.36 -0.60 5.28
C ASN A 145 -2.67 0.56 4.33
N VAL A 146 -3.79 1.25 4.56
CA VAL A 146 -4.17 2.44 3.79
C VAL A 146 -3.17 3.58 4.02
N LEU A 147 -2.75 3.81 5.27
CA LEU A 147 -1.73 4.81 5.59
C LEU A 147 -0.41 4.49 4.88
N GLU A 148 0.03 3.24 4.88
CA GLU A 148 1.21 2.81 4.13
C GLU A 148 1.05 3.06 2.63
N LYS A 149 -0.11 2.73 2.05
CA LYS A 149 -0.38 3.00 0.63
C LYS A 149 -0.35 4.48 0.28
N LEU A 150 -0.86 5.35 1.16
CA LEU A 150 -0.94 6.80 0.92
C LEU A 150 0.38 7.52 1.20
N THR A 151 1.13 7.08 2.19
CA THR A 151 2.31 7.80 2.72
C THR A 151 3.64 7.09 2.49
N GLY A 152 3.61 5.79 2.19
CA GLY A 152 4.77 4.92 2.22
C GLY A 152 5.20 4.49 3.63
N GLN A 153 4.50 4.92 4.68
CA GLN A 153 4.86 4.65 6.07
C GLN A 153 3.82 3.76 6.77
N PHE A 154 4.26 2.57 7.17
CA PHE A 154 3.44 1.65 7.99
C PHE A 154 3.59 1.92 9.50
N THR A 155 4.64 2.60 9.94
CA THR A 155 4.94 2.80 11.36
C THR A 155 4.08 3.88 12.01
N VAL A 156 3.75 3.68 13.29
CA VAL A 156 3.21 4.73 14.16
C VAL A 156 4.34 5.36 14.98
N PRO A 157 4.25 6.65 15.36
CA PRO A 157 3.21 7.60 14.94
C PRO A 157 3.31 7.94 13.46
N ASN A 158 2.17 8.22 12.82
CA ASN A 158 2.11 8.77 11.47
C ASN A 158 1.40 10.14 11.57
N VAL A 159 2.15 11.21 11.33
CA VAL A 159 1.78 12.59 11.66
C VAL A 159 1.45 13.39 10.41
N PHE A 160 0.35 14.12 10.45
CA PHE A 160 -0.09 15.04 9.40
C PHE A 160 -0.31 16.44 9.98
N ILE A 161 0.14 17.47 9.26
CA ILE A 161 -0.06 18.88 9.62
C ILE A 161 -0.52 19.64 8.37
N GLY A 162 -1.66 20.34 8.47
CA GLY A 162 -2.22 21.16 7.39
C GLY A 162 -2.45 20.37 6.09
N GLY A 163 -2.89 19.12 6.21
CA GLY A 163 -3.11 18.22 5.07
C GLY A 163 -1.85 17.51 4.54
N LYS A 164 -0.65 17.80 5.06
CA LYS A 164 0.63 17.25 4.59
C LYS A 164 1.15 16.17 5.53
N HIS A 165 1.62 15.05 4.96
CA HIS A 165 2.34 14.00 5.70
C HIS A 165 3.71 14.51 6.15
N ILE A 166 4.00 14.34 7.44
CA ILE A 166 5.24 14.78 8.09
C ILE A 166 6.20 13.61 8.33
N GLY A 167 5.66 12.44 8.69
CA GLY A 167 6.44 11.25 8.99
C GLY A 167 6.20 10.74 10.42
N GLY A 168 7.27 10.25 11.03
CA GLY A 168 7.26 9.66 12.37
C GLY A 168 7.66 10.60 13.49
N CYS A 169 8.02 10.01 14.63
CA CYS A 169 8.50 10.73 15.81
C CYS A 169 9.80 11.50 15.50
N SER A 170 10.79 10.82 14.89
CA SER A 170 12.08 11.42 14.52
C SER A 170 11.92 12.63 13.59
N ASP A 171 11.07 12.53 12.56
CA ASP A 171 10.85 13.61 11.60
C ASP A 171 10.19 14.82 12.27
N THR A 172 9.20 14.57 13.12
CA THR A 172 8.48 15.62 13.86
C THR A 172 9.41 16.36 14.83
N LEU A 173 10.22 15.62 15.60
CA LEU A 173 11.20 16.22 16.51
C LEU A 173 12.31 16.96 15.75
N GLN A 174 12.72 16.44 14.59
CA GLN A 174 13.70 17.12 13.75
C GLN A 174 13.17 18.46 13.26
N LEU A 175 11.92 18.55 12.81
CA LEU A 175 11.30 19.80 12.40
C LEU A 175 11.14 20.78 13.56
N TYR A 176 10.82 20.27 14.76
CA TYR A 176 10.77 21.09 15.97
C TYR A 176 12.13 21.71 16.29
N ASN A 177 13.19 20.90 16.31
CA ASN A 177 14.56 21.36 16.58
C ASN A 177 15.09 22.33 15.51
N LYS A 178 14.58 22.23 14.27
CA LYS A 178 14.88 23.18 13.18
C LYS A 178 14.10 24.49 13.27
N GLY A 179 13.09 24.59 14.15
CA GLY A 179 12.19 25.74 14.23
C GLY A 179 11.18 25.82 13.06
N GLU A 180 11.02 24.75 12.28
CA GLU A 180 10.10 24.70 11.13
C GLU A 180 8.70 24.19 11.51
N LEU A 181 8.56 23.57 12.68
CA LEU A 181 7.29 22.97 13.10
C LEU A 181 6.21 24.03 13.45
N GLU A 182 6.56 25.02 14.26
CA GLU A 182 5.64 26.09 14.68
C GLU A 182 5.03 26.89 13.51
N PRO A 183 5.80 27.36 12.49
CA PRO A 183 5.21 28.06 11.36
C PRO A 183 4.27 27.16 10.54
N MET A 184 4.55 25.86 10.45
CA MET A 184 3.64 24.91 9.80
C MET A 184 2.32 24.76 10.56
N LEU A 185 2.38 24.74 11.90
CA LEU A 185 1.18 24.69 12.75
C LEU A 185 0.35 25.96 12.62
N ALA A 186 1.00 27.13 12.64
CA ALA A 186 0.32 28.41 12.44
C ALA A 186 -0.37 28.48 11.07
N ALA A 187 0.31 28.05 10.01
CA ALA A 187 -0.25 28.01 8.65
C ALA A 187 -1.41 27.00 8.53
N ALA A 188 -1.36 25.88 9.24
CA ALA A 188 -2.43 24.89 9.24
C ALA A 188 -3.71 25.42 9.91
N ASN A 189 -3.58 26.04 11.08
CA ASN A 189 -4.71 26.62 11.82
C ASN A 189 -5.43 27.72 11.01
N ALA A 190 -4.67 28.52 10.25
CA ALA A 190 -5.24 29.55 9.37
C ALA A 190 -6.09 28.96 8.22
N LYS A 191 -5.85 27.71 7.80
CA LYS A 191 -6.58 27.05 6.71
C LYS A 191 -7.87 26.37 7.17
N THR A 192 -7.88 25.80 8.37
CA THR A 192 -9.02 25.02 8.90
C THR A 192 -10.10 25.88 9.58
N GLY A 193 -9.94 27.21 9.60
CA GLY A 193 -11.00 28.13 10.05
C GLY A 193 -11.37 28.01 11.53
N GLN A 194 -10.48 27.47 12.37
CA GLN A 194 -10.65 27.45 13.82
C GLN A 194 -10.12 28.77 14.40
N THR A 195 -10.94 29.82 14.36
CA THR A 195 -10.79 31.05 15.17
C THR A 195 -11.83 31.09 16.26
#